data_AF-A0A0J9B8P9-F1
#
_entry.id   AF-A0A0J9B8P9-F1
#
_cell.length_a   1.000
_cell.length_b   1.000
_cell.length_c   1.000
_cell.angle_alpha   90.00
_cell.angle_beta   90.00
_cell.angle_gamma   90.00
#
_symmetry.space_group_name_H-M   'P 1'
#
loop_
_entity.id
_entity.type
_entity.pdbx_description
1 polymer ?
#
loop_
_entity_poly.entity_id
_entity_poly.type
_entity_poly.pdbx_seq_one_letter_code
_entity_poly.pdbx_strand_id
1 'polypeptide(L)'
;MIIIKALLLAIAANLASGRVWSPVTWPFCYPLINGTVVGFILGDPLLGLMAGATINLAYIGWISAGGTMPSNIGIAGVYGTAITILAKATPELAITLAIPIGLLGVLLWNLQMTLNVFWVHRLDANAEKGEINKIFFNAWLFPQLTALVVNGTPAFILMFLGGEFFNRLLNQIPQAFVNALSVTGNLLPALGVAMLLNYLGKKKMIPFFVIGFFLTTFLDLGIMAIAILGGCVAVIVYYASTEKAAEEYEDIPEEEPKTELKIRLRKSDLIKHWLIGLGAEVGYNYERMQASGNVLAMLPVIRRLYTDPEDIKAALKRYLVFFNTEPSFIGNIIPGICASLEEERANGADISDEMINGLRMHSAFWA
;
A
#
# COMPACT_ATOMS: atom_id res chain seq x y z
N MET A 1 -4.05 0.10 35.88
CA MET A 1 -3.90 1.25 34.96
C MET A 1 -2.78 1.07 33.95
N ILE A 2 -1.57 0.61 34.34
CA ILE A 2 -0.43 0.45 33.42
C ILE A 2 -0.67 -0.54 32.27
N ILE A 3 -1.34 -1.67 32.53
CA ILE A 3 -1.70 -2.66 31.48
C ILE A 3 -2.64 -2.05 30.44
N ILE A 4 -3.62 -1.25 30.86
CA ILE A 4 -4.54 -0.57 29.94
C ILE A 4 -3.77 0.42 29.05
N LYS A 5 -2.87 1.21 29.63
CA LYS A 5 -2.00 2.13 28.87
C LYS A 5 -1.13 1.37 27.86
N ALA A 6 -0.59 0.21 28.24
CA ALA A 6 0.19 -0.65 27.34
C ALA A 6 -0.62 -1.22 26.18
N LEU A 7 -1.85 -1.68 26.43
CA LEU A 7 -2.75 -2.13 25.38
C LEU A 7 -3.13 -1.00 24.42
N LEU A 8 -3.45 0.19 24.96
CA LEU A 8 -3.76 1.37 24.15
C LEU A 8 -2.56 1.81 23.31
N LEU A 9 -1.34 1.74 23.85
CA LEU A 9 -0.12 2.05 23.09
C LEU A 9 0.14 1.02 21.99
N ALA A 10 -0.13 -0.27 22.23
CA ALA A 10 -0.04 -1.32 21.22
C ALA A 10 -1.05 -1.10 20.07
N ILE A 11 -2.28 -0.69 20.41
CA ILE A 11 -3.28 -0.33 19.41
C ILE A 11 -2.86 0.91 18.64
N ALA A 12 -2.33 1.95 19.31
CA ALA A 12 -1.82 3.14 18.64
C ALA A 12 -0.66 2.80 17.68
N ALA A 13 0.30 1.99 18.10
CA ALA A 13 1.38 1.53 17.23
C ALA A 13 0.86 0.78 15.99
N ASN A 14 -0.15 -0.06 16.19
CA ASN A 14 -0.80 -0.79 15.11
C ASN A 14 -1.64 0.12 14.20
N LEU A 15 -2.24 1.22 14.68
CA LEU A 15 -2.93 2.19 13.82
C LEU A 15 -1.95 3.09 13.06
N ALA A 16 -0.80 3.39 13.66
CA ALA A 16 0.26 4.19 13.01
C ALA A 16 1.04 3.41 11.95
N SER A 17 0.98 2.07 11.99
CA SER A 17 1.69 1.19 11.04
C SER A 17 0.74 0.38 10.16
N GLY A 18 -0.42 0.04 10.70
CA GLY A 18 -1.46 -0.75 10.06
C GLY A 18 -2.37 0.14 9.23
N ARG A 19 -2.43 -0.17 7.94
CA ARG A 19 -3.16 0.62 6.94
C ARG A 19 -4.59 0.09 6.77
N VAL A 20 -5.30 0.00 7.91
CA VAL A 20 -6.66 -0.56 8.04
C VAL A 20 -7.66 0.17 7.18
N TRP A 21 -7.56 1.49 7.21
CA TRP A 21 -8.47 2.38 6.51
C TRP A 21 -7.78 3.70 6.25
N SER A 22 -7.35 3.88 4.99
CA SER A 22 -6.42 4.92 4.56
C SER A 22 -6.79 6.33 5.05
N PRO A 23 -8.05 6.80 4.97
CA PRO A 23 -8.41 8.14 5.43
C PRO A 23 -8.18 8.42 6.92
N VAL A 24 -8.13 7.37 7.76
CA VAL A 24 -7.87 7.49 9.20
C VAL A 24 -6.44 7.14 9.53
N THR A 25 -5.90 6.07 8.96
CA THR A 25 -4.58 5.57 9.34
C THR A 25 -3.46 6.42 8.77
N TRP A 26 -3.60 6.97 7.56
CA TRP A 26 -2.55 7.83 6.97
C TRP A 26 -2.31 9.12 7.76
N PRO A 27 -3.34 9.90 8.15
CA PRO A 27 -3.14 11.02 9.07
C PRO A 27 -2.53 10.56 10.40
N PHE A 28 -2.98 9.42 10.93
CA PHE A 28 -2.46 8.88 12.19
C PHE A 28 -0.98 8.44 12.09
N CYS A 29 -0.44 8.13 10.92
CA CYS A 29 0.99 7.86 10.74
C CYS A 29 1.88 9.05 11.11
N TYR A 30 1.38 10.29 11.06
CA TYR A 30 2.17 11.47 11.33
C TYR A 30 2.43 11.67 12.83
N PRO A 31 3.70 11.85 13.26
CA PRO A 31 4.07 12.03 14.66
C PRO A 31 3.31 13.12 15.41
N LEU A 32 2.87 14.19 14.72
CA LEU A 32 2.04 15.22 15.33
C LEU A 32 0.71 14.65 15.86
N ILE A 33 0.04 13.82 15.07
CA ILE A 33 -1.27 13.25 15.40
C ILE A 33 -1.10 12.10 16.38
N ASN A 34 -0.27 11.11 16.06
CA ASN A 34 -0.10 9.96 16.96
C ASN A 34 0.61 10.32 18.26
N GLY A 35 1.56 11.26 18.28
CA GLY A 35 2.23 11.72 19.49
C GLY A 35 1.27 12.40 20.46
N THR A 36 0.33 13.20 19.94
CA THR A 36 -0.75 13.77 20.73
C THR A 36 -1.61 12.68 21.38
N VAL A 37 -2.01 11.66 20.62
CA VAL A 37 -2.80 10.53 21.12
C VAL A 37 -2.02 9.71 22.17
N VAL A 38 -0.72 9.49 21.95
CA VAL A 38 0.16 8.86 22.96
C VAL A 38 0.23 9.71 24.22
N GLY A 39 0.31 11.03 24.10
CA GLY A 39 0.21 11.96 25.23
C GLY A 39 -1.04 11.74 26.08
N PHE A 40 -2.20 11.64 25.44
CA PHE A 40 -3.45 11.31 26.14
C PHE A 40 -3.42 9.94 26.81
N ILE A 41 -2.89 8.91 26.14
CA ILE A 41 -2.79 7.55 26.69
C ILE A 41 -1.90 7.54 27.95
N LEU A 42 -0.78 8.27 27.91
CA LEU A 42 0.19 8.28 29.00
C LEU A 42 -0.16 9.27 30.11
N GLY A 43 -1.02 10.24 29.85
CA GLY A 43 -1.54 11.20 30.81
C GLY A 43 -0.84 12.57 30.80
N ASP A 44 -0.06 12.86 29.75
CA ASP A 44 0.57 14.16 29.52
C ASP A 44 0.36 14.59 28.05
N PRO A 45 -0.83 15.13 27.71
CA PRO A 45 -1.17 15.48 26.34
C PRO A 45 -0.35 16.66 25.81
N LEU A 46 0.06 17.60 26.66
CA LEU A 46 0.88 18.74 26.24
C LEU A 46 2.29 18.29 25.84
N LEU A 47 2.94 17.49 26.69
CA LEU A 47 4.25 16.93 26.36
C LEU A 47 4.18 16.02 25.12
N GLY A 48 3.12 15.22 24.99
CA GLY A 48 2.92 14.36 23.82
C GLY A 48 2.74 15.13 22.51
N LEU A 49 1.95 16.22 22.53
CA LEU A 49 1.79 17.12 21.39
C LEU A 49 3.13 17.78 21.01
N MET A 50 3.87 18.33 22.00
CA MET A 50 5.14 19.00 21.75
C MET A 50 6.21 18.04 21.22
N ALA A 51 6.33 16.85 21.81
CA ALA A 51 7.23 15.81 21.35
C ALA A 51 6.86 15.33 19.93
N GLY A 52 5.59 15.06 19.69
CA GLY A 52 5.07 14.66 18.37
C GLY A 52 5.33 15.71 17.29
N ALA A 53 5.10 16.99 17.58
CA ALA A 53 5.41 18.09 16.67
C ALA A 53 6.90 18.18 16.35
N THR A 54 7.75 18.02 17.37
CA THR A 54 9.22 18.08 17.24
C THR A 54 9.72 16.92 16.37
N ILE A 55 9.22 15.70 16.60
CA ILE A 55 9.52 14.55 15.73
C ILE A 55 9.00 14.78 14.30
N ASN A 56 7.79 15.31 14.14
CA ASN A 56 7.19 15.54 12.84
C ASN A 56 8.01 16.53 11.97
N LEU A 57 8.56 17.58 12.58
CA LEU A 57 9.42 18.55 11.91
C LEU A 57 10.65 17.89 11.27
N ALA A 58 11.23 16.87 11.90
CA ALA A 58 12.37 16.13 11.37
C ALA A 58 12.01 15.27 10.13
N TYR A 59 10.73 15.01 9.90
CA TYR A 59 10.21 14.15 8.83
C TYR A 59 9.34 14.89 7.80
N ILE A 60 9.35 16.24 7.77
CA ILE A 60 8.54 17.02 6.80
C ILE A 60 8.85 16.67 5.34
N GLY A 61 10.10 16.32 5.04
CA GLY A 61 10.53 15.90 3.69
C GLY A 61 10.46 14.40 3.46
N TRP A 62 9.81 13.63 4.34
CA TRP A 62 9.75 12.18 4.20
C TRP A 62 8.90 11.77 3.00
N ILE A 63 9.51 11.03 2.08
CA ILE A 63 8.86 10.45 0.92
C ILE A 63 9.30 8.99 0.85
N SER A 64 8.37 8.09 0.57
CA SER A 64 8.62 6.66 0.37
C SER A 64 8.26 6.33 -1.07
N ALA A 65 9.23 5.90 -1.87
CA ALA A 65 9.00 5.49 -3.26
C ALA A 65 9.21 3.99 -3.42
N GLY A 66 8.36 3.35 -4.25
CA GLY A 66 8.57 1.95 -4.66
C GLY A 66 8.50 0.91 -3.53
N GLY A 67 7.81 1.22 -2.42
CA GLY A 67 7.65 0.31 -1.28
C GLY A 67 8.83 0.29 -0.29
N THR A 68 9.88 1.10 -0.53
CA THR A 68 10.98 1.30 0.42
C THR A 68 10.82 2.62 1.16
N MET A 69 11.00 2.59 2.48
CA MET A 69 10.95 3.79 3.32
C MET A 69 12.29 4.03 4.03
N PRO A 70 12.79 5.28 4.09
CA PRO A 70 14.06 5.58 4.76
C PRO A 70 13.96 5.50 6.29
N SER A 71 12.74 5.67 6.82
CA SER A 71 12.42 5.58 8.25
C SER A 71 10.92 5.30 8.37
N ASN A 72 10.49 4.58 9.41
CA ASN A 72 9.07 4.40 9.70
C ASN A 72 8.60 5.50 10.66
N ILE A 73 7.96 6.53 10.10
CA ILE A 73 7.52 7.72 10.83
C ILE A 73 6.42 7.44 11.85
N GLY A 74 5.54 6.46 11.58
CA GLY A 74 4.45 6.09 12.49
C GLY A 74 4.97 5.47 13.78
N ILE A 75 5.89 4.50 13.65
CA ILE A 75 6.57 3.89 14.79
C ILE A 75 7.44 4.91 15.52
N ALA A 76 8.22 5.73 14.80
CA ALA A 76 9.03 6.79 15.40
C ALA A 76 8.18 7.76 16.23
N GLY A 77 7.02 8.17 15.72
CA GLY A 77 6.09 9.05 16.42
C GLY A 77 5.51 8.42 17.69
N VAL A 78 4.95 7.22 17.58
CA VAL A 78 4.32 6.54 18.71
C VAL A 78 5.33 6.21 19.81
N TYR A 79 6.42 5.54 19.44
CA TYR A 79 7.40 5.03 20.40
C TYR A 79 8.31 6.14 20.90
N GLY A 80 8.76 7.04 20.03
CA GLY A 80 9.58 8.20 20.40
C GLY A 80 8.86 9.11 21.38
N THR A 81 7.58 9.39 21.14
CA THR A 81 6.75 10.16 22.08
C THR A 81 6.56 9.41 23.40
N ALA A 82 6.29 8.11 23.36
CA ALA A 82 6.13 7.31 24.56
C ALA A 82 7.40 7.30 25.43
N ILE A 83 8.57 7.09 24.82
CA ILE A 83 9.86 7.13 25.51
C ILE A 83 10.11 8.52 26.12
N THR A 84 9.82 9.59 25.37
CA THR A 84 10.01 10.98 25.84
C THR A 84 9.20 11.24 27.12
N ILE A 85 7.91 10.85 27.13
CA ILE A 85 7.03 11.01 28.29
C ILE A 85 7.47 10.14 29.46
N LEU A 86 7.77 8.85 29.22
CA LEU A 86 8.18 7.92 30.26
C LEU A 86 9.51 8.32 30.92
N ALA A 87 10.44 8.87 30.13
CA ALA A 87 11.72 9.38 30.61
C ALA A 87 11.62 10.77 31.24
N LYS A 88 10.46 11.44 31.17
CA LYS A 88 10.27 12.85 31.54
C LYS A 88 11.30 13.77 30.85
N ALA A 89 11.61 13.45 29.59
CA ALA A 89 12.55 14.21 28.79
C ALA A 89 11.89 15.48 28.23
N THR A 90 12.70 16.45 27.83
CA THR A 90 12.19 17.66 27.18
C THR A 90 11.74 17.35 25.74
N PRO A 91 10.81 18.13 25.17
CA PRO A 91 10.35 17.95 23.79
C PRO A 91 11.48 17.94 22.76
N GLU A 92 12.55 18.70 22.99
CA GLU A 92 13.70 18.82 22.08
C GLU A 92 14.49 17.51 21.98
N LEU A 93 14.51 16.70 23.05
CA LEU A 93 15.16 15.39 23.05
C LEU A 93 14.33 14.31 22.34
N ALA A 94 13.05 14.59 22.03
CA ALA A 94 12.17 13.61 21.40
C ALA A 94 12.67 13.14 20.03
N ILE A 95 13.24 14.05 19.22
CA ILE A 95 13.82 13.70 17.90
C ILE A 95 14.96 12.71 18.08
N THR A 96 15.89 12.99 19.00
CA THR A 96 17.05 12.15 19.26
C THR A 96 16.64 10.73 19.65
N LEU A 97 15.56 10.60 20.42
CA LEU A 97 15.00 9.32 20.83
C LEU A 97 14.22 8.63 19.71
N ALA A 98 13.58 9.38 18.82
CA ALA A 98 12.71 8.85 17.77
C ALA A 98 13.46 8.34 16.53
N ILE A 99 14.58 8.96 16.15
CA ILE A 99 15.31 8.58 14.92
C ILE A 99 15.75 7.10 14.92
N PRO A 100 16.43 6.58 15.98
CA PRO A 100 16.83 5.17 16.01
C PRO A 100 15.62 4.23 16.00
N ILE A 101 14.50 4.65 16.62
CA ILE A 101 13.27 3.86 16.67
C ILE A 101 12.55 3.84 15.32
N GLY A 102 12.66 4.92 14.53
CA GLY A 102 12.19 4.93 13.14
C GLY A 102 12.87 3.85 12.28
N LEU A 103 14.17 3.63 12.48
CA LEU A 103 14.92 2.55 11.83
C LEU A 103 14.45 1.16 12.29
N LEU A 104 14.20 0.98 13.59
CA LEU A 104 13.55 -0.24 14.09
C LEU A 104 12.21 -0.49 13.41
N GLY A 105 11.41 0.57 13.24
CA GLY A 105 10.14 0.47 12.55
C GLY A 105 10.26 0.06 11.08
N VAL A 106 11.39 0.32 10.40
CA VAL A 106 11.67 -0.23 9.06
C VAL A 106 11.87 -1.74 9.14
N LEU A 107 12.56 -2.25 10.16
CA LEU A 107 12.74 -3.69 10.36
C LEU A 107 11.41 -4.38 10.69
N LEU A 108 10.57 -3.77 11.52
CA LEU A 108 9.23 -4.28 11.83
C LEU A 108 8.35 -4.29 10.57
N TRP A 109 8.44 -3.24 9.75
CA TRP A 109 7.77 -3.19 8.45
C TRP A 109 8.21 -4.32 7.53
N ASN A 110 9.52 -4.54 7.38
CA ASN A 110 10.06 -5.60 6.53
C ASN A 110 9.63 -6.99 7.03
N LEU A 111 9.61 -7.19 8.34
CA LEU A 111 9.11 -8.41 8.96
C LEU A 111 7.62 -8.61 8.66
N GLN A 112 6.80 -7.58 8.83
CA GLN A 112 5.36 -7.64 8.52
C GLN A 112 5.13 -7.97 7.04
N MET A 113 5.83 -7.31 6.11
CA MET A 113 5.70 -7.59 4.68
C MET A 113 6.10 -9.02 4.33
N THR A 114 7.15 -9.54 4.98
CA THR A 114 7.59 -10.93 4.83
C THR A 114 6.53 -11.91 5.34
N LEU A 115 5.97 -11.67 6.52
CA LEU A 115 4.92 -12.52 7.08
C LEU A 115 3.63 -12.46 6.25
N ASN A 116 3.32 -11.31 5.66
CA ASN A 116 2.14 -11.16 4.81
C ASN A 116 2.21 -11.96 3.49
N VAL A 117 3.41 -12.34 3.04
CA VAL A 117 3.57 -13.27 1.90
C VAL A 117 2.89 -14.62 2.17
N PHE A 118 2.94 -15.11 3.40
CA PHE A 118 2.23 -16.35 3.75
C PHE A 118 0.71 -16.24 3.51
N TRP A 119 0.12 -15.09 3.84
CA TRP A 119 -1.31 -14.86 3.67
C TRP A 119 -1.71 -14.73 2.20
N VAL A 120 -0.86 -14.14 1.35
CA VAL A 120 -1.16 -14.01 -0.09
C VAL A 120 -1.12 -15.37 -0.81
N HIS A 121 -0.19 -16.26 -0.48
CA HIS A 121 -0.19 -17.64 -1.01
C HIS A 121 -1.42 -18.43 -0.55
N ARG A 122 -1.94 -18.15 0.66
CA ARG A 122 -3.20 -18.74 1.12
C ARG A 122 -4.40 -18.22 0.33
N LEU A 123 -4.37 -16.96 -0.12
CA LEU A 123 -5.38 -16.42 -1.02
C LEU A 123 -5.35 -17.10 -2.39
N ASP A 124 -4.18 -17.45 -2.93
CA ASP A 124 -4.09 -18.24 -4.17
C ASP A 124 -4.79 -19.60 -4.03
N ALA A 125 -4.50 -20.32 -2.94
CA ALA A 125 -5.16 -21.59 -2.66
C ALA A 125 -6.68 -21.43 -2.48
N ASN A 126 -7.16 -20.29 -1.97
CA ASN A 126 -8.60 -20.00 -1.93
C ASN A 126 -9.17 -19.68 -3.31
N ALA A 127 -8.44 -18.95 -4.15
CA ALA A 127 -8.84 -18.61 -5.50
C ALA A 127 -8.92 -19.84 -6.41
N GLU A 128 -8.01 -20.81 -6.27
CA GLU A 128 -8.08 -22.09 -6.99
C GLU A 128 -9.31 -22.92 -6.62
N LYS A 129 -9.74 -22.85 -5.35
CA LYS A 129 -10.88 -23.59 -4.82
C LYS A 129 -12.21 -22.82 -4.90
N GLY A 130 -12.18 -21.55 -5.33
CA GLY A 130 -13.38 -20.68 -5.37
C GLY A 130 -13.92 -20.30 -3.98
N GLU A 131 -13.09 -20.35 -2.94
CA GLU A 131 -13.49 -20.16 -1.54
C GLU A 131 -13.65 -18.67 -1.16
N ILE A 132 -14.59 -17.96 -1.80
CA ILE A 132 -14.81 -16.51 -1.60
C ILE A 132 -14.96 -16.15 -0.11
N ASN A 133 -15.61 -17.00 0.69
CA ASN A 133 -15.87 -16.71 2.11
C ASN A 133 -14.60 -16.64 2.96
N LYS A 134 -13.48 -17.21 2.48
CA LYS A 134 -12.20 -17.20 3.20
C LYS A 134 -11.33 -15.99 2.84
N ILE A 135 -11.64 -15.28 1.77
CA ILE A 135 -10.86 -14.14 1.28
C ILE A 135 -10.75 -13.05 2.34
N PHE A 136 -11.83 -12.68 3.03
CA PHE A 136 -11.80 -11.68 4.12
C PHE A 136 -10.76 -12.00 5.20
N PHE A 137 -10.69 -13.27 5.62
CA PHE A 137 -9.79 -13.69 6.69
C PHE A 137 -8.32 -13.57 6.27
N ASN A 138 -7.99 -14.00 5.05
CA ASN A 138 -6.61 -14.01 4.56
C ASN A 138 -6.16 -12.68 3.96
N ALA A 139 -7.09 -11.85 3.47
CA ALA A 139 -6.77 -10.54 2.90
C ALA A 139 -6.72 -9.41 3.94
N TRP A 140 -7.47 -9.54 5.04
CA TRP A 140 -7.64 -8.45 6.01
C TRP A 140 -7.41 -8.89 7.44
N LEU A 141 -8.16 -9.88 7.96
CA LEU A 141 -8.11 -10.19 9.40
C LEU A 141 -6.73 -10.70 9.85
N PHE A 142 -6.19 -11.73 9.20
CA PHE A 142 -4.91 -12.31 9.60
C PHE A 142 -3.71 -11.41 9.34
N PRO A 143 -3.63 -10.68 8.20
CA PRO A 143 -2.61 -9.66 8.05
C PRO A 143 -2.71 -8.55 9.11
N GLN A 144 -3.92 -8.12 9.47
CA GLN A 144 -4.11 -7.12 10.52
C GLN A 144 -3.70 -7.61 11.90
N LEU A 145 -3.99 -8.87 12.24
CA LEU A 145 -3.49 -9.48 13.47
C LEU A 145 -1.97 -9.62 13.46
N THR A 146 -1.38 -9.93 12.29
CA THR A 146 0.07 -9.96 12.10
C THR A 146 0.67 -8.59 12.36
N ALA A 147 0.08 -7.52 11.80
CA ALA A 147 0.50 -6.14 12.05
C ALA A 147 0.41 -5.77 13.54
N LEU A 148 -0.66 -6.18 14.23
CA LEU A 148 -0.83 -5.93 15.66
C LEU A 148 0.21 -6.67 16.50
N VAL A 149 0.54 -7.90 16.15
CA VAL A 149 1.58 -8.66 16.87
C VAL A 149 2.96 -8.05 16.62
N VAL A 150 3.29 -7.75 15.37
CA VAL A 150 4.61 -7.21 14.97
C VAL A 150 4.84 -5.79 15.51
N ASN A 151 3.85 -4.91 15.40
CA ASN A 151 4.00 -3.49 15.79
C ASN A 151 3.43 -3.19 17.18
N GLY A 152 2.43 -3.93 17.63
CA GLY A 152 1.79 -3.70 18.94
C GLY A 152 2.53 -4.35 20.10
N THR A 153 3.09 -5.55 19.91
CA THR A 153 3.82 -6.24 20.99
C THR A 153 5.04 -5.46 21.47
N PRO A 154 5.91 -4.91 20.60
CA PRO A 154 7.04 -4.11 21.07
C PRO A 154 6.56 -2.85 21.80
N ALA A 155 5.54 -2.17 21.31
CA ALA A 155 4.92 -1.02 22.00
C ALA A 155 4.34 -1.42 23.39
N PHE A 156 3.74 -2.60 23.51
CA PHE A 156 3.26 -3.11 24.79
C PHE A 156 4.42 -3.33 25.77
N ILE A 157 5.50 -3.97 25.31
CA ILE A 157 6.70 -4.24 26.12
C ILE A 157 7.40 -2.94 26.54
N LEU A 158 7.42 -1.93 25.68
CA LEU A 158 8.01 -0.61 25.94
C LEU A 158 7.47 0.04 27.21
N MET A 159 6.18 -0.15 27.51
CA MET A 159 5.55 0.39 28.71
C MET A 159 6.06 -0.22 30.02
N PHE A 160 6.64 -1.42 29.98
CA PHE A 160 7.16 -2.10 31.17
C PHE A 160 8.68 -1.97 31.31
N LEU A 161 9.40 -1.98 30.19
CA LEU A 161 10.87 -2.06 30.18
C LEU A 161 11.55 -0.74 29.83
N GLY A 162 10.80 0.26 29.35
CA GLY A 162 11.32 1.59 29.02
C GLY A 162 12.25 1.63 27.79
N GLY A 163 12.80 2.80 27.49
CA GLY A 163 13.62 3.03 26.30
C GLY A 163 15.01 2.37 26.33
N GLU A 164 15.61 2.17 27.52
CA GLU A 164 16.94 1.56 27.64
C GLU A 164 16.95 0.08 27.21
N PHE A 165 15.85 -0.64 27.48
CA PHE A 165 15.66 -2.00 26.98
C PHE A 165 15.67 -2.06 25.45
N PHE A 166 15.02 -1.11 24.77
CA PHE A 166 14.99 -1.08 23.31
C PHE A 166 16.36 -0.83 22.70
N ASN A 167 17.16 0.07 23.28
CA ASN A 167 18.54 0.28 22.84
C ASN A 167 19.39 -1.00 23.00
N ARG A 168 19.21 -1.74 24.09
CA ARG A 168 19.90 -3.04 24.29
C ARG A 168 19.41 -4.10 23.32
N LEU A 169 18.10 -4.17 23.07
CA LEU A 169 17.50 -5.12 22.13
C LEU A 169 18.02 -4.89 20.71
N LEU A 170 18.07 -3.64 20.26
CA LEU A 170 18.61 -3.25 18.95
C LEU A 170 20.05 -3.73 18.77
N ASN A 171 20.90 -3.52 19.78
CA ASN A 171 22.30 -3.93 19.74
C ASN A 171 22.50 -5.44 19.81
N GLN A 172 21.47 -6.22 20.14
CA GLN A 172 21.51 -7.67 20.20
C GLN A 172 20.94 -8.35 18.94
N ILE A 173 20.29 -7.60 18.03
CA ILE A 173 19.80 -8.19 16.77
C ILE A 173 21.02 -8.57 15.91
N PRO A 174 21.15 -9.85 15.49
CA PRO A 174 22.28 -10.26 14.67
C PRO A 174 22.36 -9.46 13.37
N GLN A 175 23.53 -8.89 13.06
CA GLN A 175 23.71 -8.07 11.86
C GLN A 175 23.36 -8.83 10.57
N ALA A 176 23.59 -10.15 10.53
CA ALA A 176 23.20 -10.98 9.40
C ALA A 176 21.67 -10.95 9.13
N PHE A 177 20.86 -10.89 10.19
CA PHE A 177 19.40 -10.82 10.07
C PHE A 177 18.94 -9.45 9.57
N VAL A 178 19.52 -8.37 10.10
CA VAL A 178 19.28 -7.00 9.63
C VAL A 178 19.64 -6.86 8.16
N ASN A 179 20.81 -7.38 7.76
CA ASN A 179 21.27 -7.35 6.38
C ASN A 179 20.33 -8.14 5.46
N ALA A 180 19.87 -9.33 5.88
CA ALA A 180 18.93 -10.13 5.08
C ALA A 180 17.61 -9.39 4.83
N LEU A 181 17.00 -8.80 5.86
CA LEU A 181 15.78 -8.00 5.73
C LEU A 181 15.99 -6.75 4.88
N SER A 182 17.13 -6.06 5.03
CA SER A 182 17.44 -4.85 4.27
C SER A 182 17.68 -5.15 2.79
N VAL A 183 18.46 -6.18 2.46
CA VAL A 183 18.67 -6.61 1.06
C VAL A 183 17.36 -7.01 0.42
N THR A 184 16.53 -7.77 1.13
CA THR A 184 15.21 -8.19 0.63
C THR A 184 14.32 -6.97 0.36
N GLY A 185 14.25 -6.03 1.31
CA GLY A 185 13.56 -4.74 1.17
C GLY A 185 14.00 -3.93 -0.06
N ASN A 186 15.32 -3.84 -0.28
CA ASN A 186 15.90 -3.02 -1.35
C ASN A 186 15.80 -3.67 -2.74
N LEU A 187 15.63 -4.98 -2.84
CA LEU A 187 15.49 -5.69 -4.12
C LEU A 187 14.08 -5.55 -4.73
N LEU A 188 13.08 -5.19 -3.92
CA LEU A 188 11.68 -5.20 -4.34
C LEU A 188 11.26 -4.08 -5.28
N PRO A 189 11.76 -2.84 -5.14
CA PRO A 189 11.56 -1.85 -6.19
C PRO A 189 12.02 -2.39 -7.55
N ALA A 190 13.15 -3.11 -7.59
CA ALA A 190 13.66 -3.70 -8.82
C ALA A 190 12.76 -4.84 -9.35
N LEU A 191 12.25 -5.71 -8.48
CA LEU A 191 11.30 -6.76 -8.87
C LEU A 191 9.99 -6.16 -9.40
N GLY A 192 9.46 -5.14 -8.71
CA GLY A 192 8.27 -4.41 -9.15
C GLY A 192 8.46 -3.84 -10.55
N VAL A 193 9.53 -3.07 -10.75
CA VAL A 193 9.94 -2.52 -12.07
C VAL A 193 10.07 -3.63 -13.12
N ALA A 194 10.69 -4.76 -12.79
CA ALA A 194 10.84 -5.90 -13.71
C ALA A 194 9.50 -6.53 -14.10
N MET A 195 8.57 -6.71 -13.16
CA MET A 195 7.23 -7.20 -13.45
C MET A 195 6.49 -6.25 -14.40
N LEU A 196 6.60 -4.93 -14.23
CA LEU A 196 5.96 -4.01 -15.17
C LEU A 196 6.64 -4.02 -16.51
N LEU A 197 7.96 -4.08 -16.56
CA LEU A 197 8.65 -4.21 -17.85
C LEU A 197 8.22 -5.48 -18.59
N ASN A 198 7.85 -6.54 -17.87
CA ASN A 198 7.29 -7.73 -18.49
C ASN A 198 5.89 -7.47 -19.08
N TYR A 199 5.03 -6.73 -18.38
CA TYR A 199 3.65 -6.42 -18.84
C TYR A 199 3.58 -5.26 -19.86
N LEU A 200 4.39 -4.23 -19.67
CA LEU A 200 4.53 -3.04 -20.50
C LEU A 200 5.49 -3.25 -21.67
N GLY A 201 6.26 -4.34 -21.65
CA GLY A 201 7.38 -4.69 -22.53
C GLY A 201 7.04 -4.92 -24.00
N LYS A 202 6.12 -4.13 -24.56
CA LYS A 202 6.02 -3.97 -26.00
C LYS A 202 7.36 -3.42 -26.49
N LYS A 203 7.98 -4.06 -27.49
CA LYS A 203 9.29 -3.67 -28.06
C LYS A 203 9.42 -2.17 -28.37
N LYS A 204 8.30 -1.50 -28.64
CA LYS A 204 8.20 -0.05 -28.92
C LYS A 204 8.42 0.86 -27.70
N MET A 205 8.18 0.39 -26.48
CA MET A 205 8.27 1.19 -25.25
C MET A 205 9.65 1.12 -24.57
N ILE A 206 10.45 0.09 -24.89
CA ILE A 206 11.80 -0.11 -24.35
C ILE A 206 12.73 1.11 -24.57
N PRO A 207 12.75 1.77 -25.75
CA PRO A 207 13.59 2.95 -25.95
C PRO A 207 13.26 4.11 -25.00
N PHE A 208 11.97 4.37 -24.72
CA PHE A 208 11.55 5.41 -23.78
C PHE A 208 12.00 5.11 -22.35
N PHE A 209 11.94 3.84 -21.93
CA PHE A 209 12.46 3.40 -20.64
C PHE A 209 13.97 3.62 -20.51
N VAL A 210 14.74 3.25 -21.54
CA VAL A 210 16.21 3.43 -21.55
C VAL A 210 16.58 4.92 -21.51
N ILE A 211 15.85 5.78 -22.23
CA ILE A 211 16.04 7.24 -22.18
C ILE A 211 15.80 7.74 -20.75
N GLY A 212 14.68 7.38 -20.12
CA GLY A 212 14.39 7.77 -18.74
C GLY A 212 15.48 7.31 -17.76
N PHE A 213 15.93 6.06 -17.87
CA PHE A 213 17.02 5.52 -17.06
C PHE A 213 18.34 6.29 -17.25
N PHE A 214 18.66 6.65 -18.49
CA PHE A 214 19.85 7.44 -18.80
C PHE A 214 19.77 8.83 -18.18
N LEU A 215 18.62 9.51 -18.32
CA LEU A 215 18.39 10.83 -17.73
C LEU A 215 18.54 10.80 -16.19
N THR A 216 18.02 9.77 -15.52
CA THR A 216 18.19 9.65 -14.07
C THR A 216 19.64 9.33 -13.68
N THR A 217 20.26 8.35 -14.33
CA THR A 217 21.54 7.77 -13.83
C THR A 217 22.76 8.59 -14.22
N PHE A 218 22.76 9.20 -15.41
CA PHE A 218 23.92 9.91 -15.95
C PHE A 218 23.81 11.42 -15.84
N LEU A 219 22.58 11.97 -15.78
CA LEU A 219 22.33 13.41 -15.68
C LEU A 219 21.80 13.82 -14.30
N ASP A 220 21.62 12.86 -13.38
CA ASP A 220 21.13 13.05 -12.01
C ASP A 220 19.83 13.88 -11.94
N LEU A 221 18.99 13.74 -12.98
CA LEU A 221 17.72 14.45 -13.08
C LEU A 221 16.72 13.86 -12.09
N GLY A 222 16.08 14.74 -11.31
CA GLY A 222 15.03 14.34 -10.37
C GLY A 222 13.85 13.65 -11.07
N ILE A 223 13.28 12.64 -10.42
CA ILE A 223 12.17 11.82 -10.94
C ILE A 223 11.01 12.69 -11.45
N MET A 224 10.70 13.77 -10.74
CA MET A 224 9.63 14.70 -11.11
C MET A 224 9.87 15.39 -12.46
N ALA A 225 11.11 15.82 -12.75
CA ALA A 225 11.44 16.46 -14.01
C ALA A 225 11.31 15.46 -15.18
N ILE A 226 11.74 14.22 -14.96
CA ILE A 226 11.63 13.14 -15.95
C ILE A 226 10.17 12.75 -16.17
N ALA A 227 9.35 12.71 -15.12
CA ALA A 227 7.92 12.42 -15.22
C ALA A 227 7.18 13.49 -16.04
N ILE A 228 7.48 14.78 -15.81
CA ILE A 228 6.91 15.89 -16.59
C ILE A 228 7.33 15.76 -18.06
N LEU A 229 8.62 15.55 -18.33
CA LEU A 229 9.14 15.39 -19.69
C LEU A 229 8.51 14.18 -20.39
N GLY A 230 8.42 13.05 -19.70
CA GLY A 230 7.74 11.84 -20.18
C GLY A 230 6.27 12.08 -20.47
N GLY A 231 5.58 12.83 -19.62
CA GLY A 231 4.19 13.26 -19.82
C GLY A 231 4.03 14.11 -21.08
N CYS A 232 4.90 15.11 -21.29
CA CYS A 232 4.89 15.92 -22.50
C CYS A 232 5.13 15.07 -23.76
N VAL A 233 6.12 14.17 -23.73
CA VAL A 233 6.40 13.26 -24.84
C VAL A 233 5.21 12.33 -25.10
N ALA A 234 4.57 11.79 -24.06
CA ALA A 234 3.41 10.94 -24.19
C ALA A 234 2.23 11.68 -24.84
N VAL A 235 1.97 12.92 -24.44
CA VAL A 235 0.93 13.78 -25.04
C VAL A 235 1.23 14.08 -26.51
N ILE A 236 2.48 14.40 -26.85
CA ILE A 236 2.90 14.64 -28.24
C ILE A 236 2.70 13.38 -29.09
N VAL A 237 3.14 12.22 -28.59
CA VAL A 237 2.95 10.93 -29.27
C VAL A 237 1.47 10.59 -29.41
N TYR A 238 0.66 10.87 -28.38
CA TYR A 238 -0.78 10.69 -28.42
C TYR A 238 -1.39 11.51 -29.55
N TYR A 239 -1.13 12.82 -29.61
CA TYR A 239 -1.67 13.68 -30.67
C TYR A 239 -1.19 13.29 -32.08
N ALA A 240 0.09 12.95 -32.22
CA ALA A 240 0.66 12.47 -33.49
C ALA A 240 0.10 11.11 -33.93
N SER A 241 -0.37 10.28 -32.97
CA SER A 241 -1.02 9.00 -33.26
C SER A 241 -2.52 9.14 -33.51
N THR A 242 -3.19 10.10 -32.86
CA THR A 242 -4.60 10.40 -33.11
C THR A 242 -4.83 11.08 -34.46
N GLU A 243 -3.86 11.85 -34.99
CA GLU A 243 -3.94 12.37 -36.37
C GLU A 243 -3.97 11.24 -37.40
N LYS A 244 -3.25 10.14 -37.16
CA LYS A 244 -3.32 8.92 -37.99
C LYS A 244 -4.56 8.07 -37.73
N ALA A 245 -5.03 8.00 -36.49
CA ALA A 245 -6.22 7.24 -36.14
C ALA A 245 -7.51 7.94 -36.60
N ALA A 246 -7.54 9.28 -36.65
CA ALA A 246 -8.66 10.07 -37.16
C ALA A 246 -8.89 9.86 -38.67
N GLU A 247 -7.83 9.59 -39.45
CA GLU A 247 -7.95 9.20 -40.86
C GLU A 247 -8.48 7.77 -41.05
N GLU A 248 -8.33 6.87 -40.07
CA GLU A 248 -8.90 5.50 -40.06
C GLU A 248 -10.30 5.43 -39.41
N TYR A 249 -10.66 6.40 -38.56
CA TYR A 249 -11.94 6.43 -37.81
C TYR A 249 -13.12 6.98 -38.61
N GLU A 250 -12.88 7.69 -39.73
CA GLU A 250 -13.96 8.21 -40.59
C GLU A 250 -14.73 7.09 -41.33
N ASP A 251 -14.24 5.84 -41.34
CA ASP A 251 -14.85 4.70 -42.03
C ASP A 251 -15.36 3.57 -41.09
N ILE A 252 -15.36 3.79 -39.77
CA ILE A 252 -15.92 2.82 -38.81
C ILE A 252 -17.30 3.31 -38.35
N PRO A 253 -18.39 2.59 -38.63
CA PRO A 253 -19.69 2.93 -38.05
C PRO A 253 -19.57 2.96 -36.53
N GLU A 254 -20.13 3.98 -35.87
CA GLU A 254 -20.37 3.96 -34.43
C GLU A 254 -21.31 2.78 -34.10
N GLU A 255 -20.76 1.59 -33.91
CA GLU A 255 -21.44 0.56 -33.12
C GLU A 255 -21.25 0.94 -31.65
N GLU A 256 -22.24 1.61 -31.08
CA GLU A 256 -22.44 1.54 -29.64
C GLU A 256 -22.66 0.05 -29.31
N PRO A 257 -21.82 -0.62 -28.49
CA PRO A 257 -22.28 -1.82 -27.83
C PRO A 257 -23.20 -1.36 -26.69
N LYS A 258 -24.40 -0.87 -27.03
CA LYS A 258 -25.53 -0.87 -26.10
C LYS A 258 -26.04 -2.30 -25.98
N THR A 259 -25.19 -3.22 -25.53
CA THR A 259 -25.68 -4.44 -24.91
C THR A 259 -26.47 -3.99 -23.69
N GLU A 260 -27.81 -4.14 -23.74
CA GLU A 260 -28.64 -3.95 -22.56
C GLU A 260 -28.08 -4.81 -21.42
N LEU A 261 -27.51 -4.16 -20.41
CA LEU A 261 -26.95 -4.85 -19.24
C LEU A 261 -28.08 -5.58 -18.52
N LYS A 262 -28.11 -6.91 -18.63
CA LYS A 262 -29.02 -7.83 -17.95
C LYS A 262 -28.68 -7.94 -16.47
N ILE A 263 -27.40 -7.96 -16.12
CA ILE A 263 -26.90 -7.99 -14.75
C ILE A 263 -26.29 -6.64 -14.44
N ARG A 264 -26.73 -5.99 -13.36
CA ARG A 264 -26.25 -4.66 -12.95
C ARG A 264 -25.75 -4.62 -11.51
N LEU A 265 -24.68 -3.88 -11.30
CA LEU A 265 -24.15 -3.50 -10.01
C LEU A 265 -25.09 -2.51 -9.34
N ARG A 266 -25.37 -2.75 -8.06
CA ARG A 266 -26.18 -1.82 -7.26
C ARG A 266 -25.27 -0.76 -6.67
N LYS A 267 -25.84 0.41 -6.38
CA LYS A 267 -25.16 1.46 -5.59
C LYS A 267 -24.58 0.92 -4.28
N SER A 268 -25.26 -0.02 -3.63
CA SER A 268 -24.76 -0.65 -2.40
C SER A 268 -23.56 -1.54 -2.61
N ASP A 269 -23.42 -2.19 -3.77
CA ASP A 269 -22.26 -3.02 -4.11
C ASP A 269 -21.05 -2.11 -4.38
N LEU A 270 -21.25 -1.01 -5.11
CA LEU A 270 -20.23 0.01 -5.38
C LEU A 270 -19.74 0.71 -4.11
N ILE A 271 -20.64 1.08 -3.20
CA ILE A 271 -20.27 1.68 -1.90
C ILE A 271 -19.45 0.69 -1.07
N LYS A 272 -19.85 -0.59 -1.02
CA LYS A 272 -19.09 -1.63 -0.31
C LYS A 272 -17.70 -1.82 -0.92
N HIS A 273 -17.63 -1.93 -2.25
CA HIS A 273 -16.38 -2.02 -2.99
C HIS A 273 -15.43 -0.87 -2.63
N TRP A 274 -15.93 0.37 -2.69
CA TRP A 274 -15.16 1.56 -2.35
C TRP A 274 -14.71 1.58 -0.88
N LEU A 275 -15.62 1.32 0.07
CA LEU A 275 -15.31 1.32 1.50
C LEU A 275 -14.26 0.27 1.88
N ILE A 276 -14.33 -0.92 1.26
CA ILE A 276 -13.34 -1.99 1.45
C ILE A 276 -12.00 -1.62 0.79
N GLY A 277 -12.04 -1.00 -0.40
CA GLY A 277 -10.85 -0.55 -1.13
C GLY A 277 -9.99 0.44 -0.35
N LEU A 278 -10.58 1.26 0.53
CA LEU A 278 -9.84 2.14 1.43
C LEU A 278 -8.90 1.38 2.40
N GLY A 279 -9.09 0.08 2.60
CA GLY A 279 -8.21 -0.82 3.35
C GLY A 279 -7.29 -1.68 2.47
N ALA A 280 -6.97 -1.23 1.25
CA ALA A 280 -6.20 -2.02 0.27
C ALA A 280 -4.81 -2.49 0.76
N GLU A 281 -4.25 -1.81 1.76
CA GLU A 281 -2.88 -2.02 2.23
C GLU A 281 -2.78 -2.87 3.51
N VAL A 282 -3.89 -3.43 4.00
CA VAL A 282 -3.86 -4.27 5.21
C VAL A 282 -2.98 -5.51 5.03
N GLY A 283 -3.08 -6.15 3.87
CA GLY A 283 -2.27 -7.31 3.50
C GLY A 283 -1.03 -6.98 2.66
N TYR A 284 -0.52 -5.74 2.75
CA TYR A 284 0.63 -5.30 1.96
C TYR A 284 1.82 -6.23 2.15
N ASN A 285 2.35 -6.76 1.04
CA ASN A 285 3.38 -7.79 1.02
C ASN A 285 4.33 -7.63 -0.16
N TYR A 286 5.47 -8.31 -0.07
CA TYR A 286 6.57 -8.14 -1.01
C TYR A 286 6.32 -8.71 -2.41
N GLU A 287 5.52 -9.77 -2.52
CA GLU A 287 5.29 -10.38 -3.83
C GLU A 287 4.29 -9.60 -4.67
N ARG A 288 3.22 -9.06 -4.04
CA ARG A 288 2.05 -8.55 -4.78
C ARG A 288 1.49 -7.23 -4.26
N MET A 289 2.16 -6.59 -3.30
CA MET A 289 1.78 -5.29 -2.74
C MET A 289 0.33 -5.28 -2.25
N GLN A 290 -0.58 -4.53 -2.88
CA GLN A 290 -1.98 -4.35 -2.49
C GLN A 290 -2.94 -5.41 -3.05
N ALA A 291 -2.45 -6.43 -3.76
CA ALA A 291 -3.30 -7.43 -4.42
C ALA A 291 -4.31 -8.08 -3.45
N SER A 292 -3.91 -8.36 -2.21
CA SER A 292 -4.79 -8.92 -1.18
C SER A 292 -5.97 -8.01 -0.86
N GLY A 293 -5.72 -6.71 -0.72
CA GLY A 293 -6.76 -5.72 -0.47
C GLY A 293 -7.66 -5.50 -1.68
N ASN A 294 -7.08 -5.53 -2.88
CA ASN A 294 -7.83 -5.36 -4.13
C ASN A 294 -8.78 -6.54 -4.40
N VAL A 295 -8.33 -7.80 -4.21
CA VAL A 295 -9.23 -8.96 -4.32
C VAL A 295 -10.37 -8.90 -3.29
N LEU A 296 -10.10 -8.38 -2.09
CA LEU A 296 -11.14 -8.18 -1.08
C LEU A 296 -12.14 -7.10 -1.49
N ALA A 297 -11.66 -5.98 -2.03
CA ALA A 297 -12.49 -4.88 -2.54
C ALA A 297 -13.40 -5.34 -3.68
N MET A 298 -12.95 -6.28 -4.52
CA MET A 298 -13.75 -6.82 -5.63
C MET A 298 -14.78 -7.87 -5.20
N LEU A 299 -14.76 -8.37 -3.97
CA LEU A 299 -15.72 -9.41 -3.55
C LEU A 299 -17.20 -9.04 -3.73
N PRO A 300 -17.68 -7.81 -3.37
CA PRO A 300 -19.07 -7.44 -3.59
C PRO A 300 -19.48 -7.45 -5.06
N VAL A 301 -18.54 -7.08 -5.94
CA VAL A 301 -18.72 -7.06 -7.41
C VAL A 301 -18.76 -8.49 -7.94
N ILE A 302 -17.76 -9.32 -7.62
CA ILE A 302 -17.67 -10.72 -8.06
C ILE A 302 -18.90 -11.51 -7.61
N ARG A 303 -19.33 -11.37 -6.35
CA ARG A 303 -20.52 -12.05 -5.80
C ARG A 303 -21.83 -11.65 -6.49
N ARG A 304 -21.89 -10.46 -7.08
CA ARG A 304 -23.09 -9.96 -7.79
C ARG A 304 -23.10 -10.44 -9.23
N LEU A 305 -21.96 -10.39 -9.89
CA LEU A 305 -21.84 -10.61 -11.33
C LEU A 305 -21.70 -12.09 -11.71
N TYR A 306 -21.02 -12.89 -10.88
CA TYR A 306 -20.69 -14.28 -11.20
C TYR A 306 -21.39 -15.26 -10.24
N THR A 307 -22.00 -16.30 -10.82
CA THR A 307 -22.64 -17.40 -10.09
C THR A 307 -21.96 -18.74 -10.34
N ASP A 308 -21.29 -18.92 -11.48
CA ASP A 308 -20.51 -20.11 -11.79
C ASP A 308 -19.23 -20.14 -10.93
N PRO A 309 -18.94 -21.25 -10.22
CA PRO A 309 -17.69 -21.44 -9.52
C PRO A 309 -16.43 -21.20 -10.37
N GLU A 310 -16.42 -21.54 -11.66
CA GLU A 310 -15.23 -21.35 -12.50
C GLU A 310 -14.97 -19.88 -12.83
N ASP A 311 -16.01 -19.11 -13.13
CA ASP A 311 -15.91 -17.66 -13.35
C ASP A 311 -15.45 -16.93 -12.08
N ILE A 312 -15.94 -17.37 -10.93
CA ILE A 312 -15.50 -16.87 -9.62
C ILE A 312 -14.00 -17.11 -9.41
N LYS A 313 -13.51 -18.32 -9.69
CA LYS A 313 -12.08 -18.65 -9.55
C LYS A 313 -11.24 -17.78 -10.48
N ALA A 314 -11.67 -17.61 -11.74
CA ALA A 314 -11.00 -16.77 -12.71
C ALA A 314 -10.93 -15.30 -12.25
N ALA A 315 -12.05 -14.76 -11.77
CA ALA A 315 -12.10 -13.39 -11.24
C ALA A 315 -11.18 -13.20 -10.03
N LEU A 316 -11.19 -14.12 -9.06
CA LEU A 316 -10.29 -14.04 -7.90
C LEU A 316 -8.81 -14.06 -8.33
N LYS A 317 -8.43 -14.91 -9.28
CA LYS A 317 -7.07 -14.97 -9.81
C LYS A 317 -6.65 -13.68 -10.51
N ARG A 318 -7.53 -13.05 -11.29
CA ARG A 318 -7.27 -11.72 -11.89
C ARG A 318 -6.87 -10.70 -10.85
N TYR A 319 -7.61 -10.60 -9.75
CA TYR A 319 -7.36 -9.58 -8.73
C TYR A 319 -6.20 -9.88 -7.79
N LEU A 320 -5.71 -11.12 -7.78
CA LEU A 320 -4.50 -11.51 -7.05
C LEU A 320 -3.19 -11.19 -7.79
N VAL A 321 -3.23 -10.67 -9.00
CA VAL A 321 -2.03 -10.14 -9.69
C VAL A 321 -1.52 -8.89 -8.97
N PHE A 322 -0.20 -8.64 -9.07
CA PHE A 322 0.47 -7.46 -8.52
C PHE A 322 -0.33 -6.17 -8.80
N PHE A 323 -0.51 -5.37 -7.76
CA PHE A 323 -1.18 -4.07 -7.85
C PHE A 323 -0.68 -3.16 -6.73
N ASN A 324 -0.33 -1.92 -7.05
CA ASN A 324 0.16 -0.96 -6.07
C ASN A 324 -0.21 0.45 -6.50
N THR A 325 -0.98 1.21 -5.73
CA THR A 325 -1.35 2.58 -6.05
C THR A 325 -1.48 3.41 -4.78
N GLU A 326 -1.58 4.73 -4.91
CA GLU A 326 -1.98 5.60 -3.81
C GLU A 326 -3.37 5.17 -3.29
N PRO A 327 -3.51 4.75 -2.02
CA PRO A 327 -4.66 4.00 -1.53
C PRO A 327 -5.85 4.88 -1.06
N SER A 328 -5.65 6.20 -0.89
CA SER A 328 -6.55 7.08 -0.17
C SER A 328 -7.51 7.83 -1.08
N PHE A 329 -7.08 8.23 -2.28
CA PHE A 329 -7.90 9.09 -3.14
C PHE A 329 -7.91 8.65 -4.60
N ILE A 330 -6.80 8.78 -5.31
CA ILE A 330 -6.76 8.58 -6.77
C ILE A 330 -6.73 7.08 -7.10
N GLY A 331 -6.07 6.26 -6.28
CA GLY A 331 -5.92 4.84 -6.62
C GLY A 331 -7.20 4.03 -6.57
N ASN A 332 -8.24 4.46 -5.84
CA ASN A 332 -9.54 3.78 -5.83
C ASN A 332 -10.34 3.98 -7.12
N ILE A 333 -9.95 4.92 -7.98
CA ILE A 333 -10.56 5.10 -9.30
C ILE A 333 -10.33 3.85 -10.17
N ILE A 334 -9.14 3.24 -10.07
CA ILE A 334 -8.76 2.10 -10.92
C ILE A 334 -9.60 0.84 -10.61
N PRO A 335 -9.73 0.39 -9.34
CA PRO A 335 -10.69 -0.66 -9.00
C PRO A 335 -12.13 -0.32 -9.39
N GLY A 336 -12.52 0.96 -9.34
CA GLY A 336 -13.83 1.43 -9.81
C GLY A 336 -14.05 1.21 -11.31
N ILE A 337 -13.07 1.57 -12.15
CA ILE A 337 -13.09 1.29 -13.59
C ILE A 337 -13.12 -0.23 -13.83
N CYS A 338 -12.33 -0.99 -13.06
CA CYS A 338 -12.33 -2.45 -13.16
C CYS A 338 -13.70 -3.05 -12.82
N ALA A 339 -14.45 -2.48 -11.86
CA ALA A 339 -15.80 -2.93 -11.55
C ALA A 339 -16.78 -2.72 -12.72
N SER A 340 -16.66 -1.61 -13.45
CA SER A 340 -17.44 -1.37 -14.67
C SER A 340 -17.06 -2.34 -15.80
N LEU A 341 -15.77 -2.60 -16.00
CA LEU A 341 -15.31 -3.58 -17.00
C LEU A 341 -15.78 -5.01 -16.67
N GLU A 342 -15.78 -5.40 -15.39
CA GLU A 342 -16.33 -6.69 -14.97
C GLU A 342 -17.85 -6.75 -15.19
N GLU A 343 -18.58 -5.64 -15.00
CA GLU A 343 -20.03 -5.56 -15.29
C GLU A 343 -20.31 -5.75 -16.78
N GLU A 344 -19.58 -5.08 -17.66
CA GLU A 344 -19.70 -5.26 -19.11
C GLU A 344 -19.35 -6.69 -19.54
N ARG A 345 -18.27 -7.25 -18.98
CA ARG A 345 -17.85 -8.62 -19.25
C ARG A 345 -18.89 -9.65 -18.83
N ALA A 346 -19.48 -9.49 -17.65
CA ALA A 346 -20.54 -10.37 -17.16
C ALA A 346 -21.81 -10.30 -18.04
N ASN A 347 -21.96 -9.24 -18.85
CA ASN A 347 -23.04 -9.09 -19.82
C ASN A 347 -22.65 -9.52 -21.25
N GLY A 348 -21.46 -10.10 -21.44
CA GLY A 348 -21.03 -10.71 -22.71
C GLY A 348 -20.11 -9.83 -23.56
N ALA A 349 -19.60 -8.70 -23.04
CA ALA A 349 -18.58 -7.92 -23.73
C ALA A 349 -17.24 -8.69 -23.81
N ASP A 350 -16.54 -8.55 -24.95
CA ASP A 350 -15.22 -9.17 -25.17
C ASP A 350 -14.11 -8.38 -24.45
N ILE A 351 -14.06 -8.54 -23.13
CA ILE A 351 -13.08 -7.89 -22.26
C ILE A 351 -12.11 -8.96 -21.75
N SER A 352 -10.86 -8.89 -22.20
CA SER A 352 -9.82 -9.86 -21.80
C SER A 352 -9.24 -9.57 -20.40
N ASP A 353 -8.64 -10.58 -19.79
CA ASP A 353 -7.91 -10.44 -18.51
C ASP A 353 -6.73 -9.47 -18.64
N GLU A 354 -6.11 -9.44 -19.82
CA GLU A 354 -4.98 -8.56 -20.15
C GLU A 354 -5.40 -7.09 -20.19
N MET A 355 -6.62 -6.79 -20.66
CA MET A 355 -7.15 -5.43 -20.68
C MET A 355 -7.33 -4.88 -19.26
N ILE A 356 -7.96 -5.66 -18.37
CA ILE A 356 -8.16 -5.30 -16.97
C ILE A 356 -6.82 -5.16 -16.25
N ASN A 357 -5.91 -6.12 -16.44
CA ASN A 357 -4.61 -6.09 -15.79
C ASN A 357 -3.70 -4.97 -16.33
N GLY A 358 -3.77 -4.64 -17.61
CA GLY A 358 -3.06 -3.51 -18.19
C GLY A 358 -3.39 -2.21 -17.46
N LEU A 359 -4.69 -1.93 -17.28
CA LEU A 359 -5.17 -0.72 -16.61
C LEU A 359 -4.65 -0.60 -15.16
N ARG A 360 -4.56 -1.74 -14.47
CA ARG A 360 -4.06 -1.86 -13.09
C ARG A 360 -2.54 -1.74 -12.97
N MET A 361 -1.79 -2.19 -13.97
CA MET A 361 -0.33 -2.14 -13.97
C MET A 361 0.20 -0.76 -14.37
N HIS A 362 -0.42 -0.10 -15.35
CA HIS A 362 -0.01 1.23 -15.83
C HIS A 362 -0.11 2.33 -14.76
N SER A 363 -1.01 2.17 -13.80
CA SER A 363 -1.29 3.14 -12.75
C SER A 363 -0.40 2.97 -11.51
N ALA A 364 0.47 1.96 -11.50
CA ALA A 364 1.03 1.44 -10.25
C ALA A 364 2.17 2.27 -9.59
N PHE A 365 2.47 3.47 -10.11
CA PHE A 365 3.71 4.22 -9.82
C PHE A 365 3.52 5.60 -9.20
N TRP A 366 2.29 5.97 -8.85
CA TRP A 366 2.01 7.25 -8.19
C TRP A 366 1.97 7.14 -6.66
N ALA A 367 2.76 6.24 -6.06
CA ALA A 367 2.82 6.02 -4.60
C ALA A 367 4.24 6.20 -4.06
#